data_AF-A0AAD6QF46-F1
#
_entry.id   AF-A0AAD6QF46-F1
#
_cell.length_a   1.000
_cell.length_b   1.000
_cell.length_c   1.000
_cell.angle_alpha   90.00
_cell.angle_beta   90.00
_cell.angle_gamma   90.00
#
_symmetry.space_group_name_H-M   'P 1'
#
loop_
_entity.id
_entity.type
_entity.pdbx_description
1 polymer ?
#
loop_
_entity_poly.entity_id
_entity_poly.type
_entity_poly.pdbx_seq_one_letter_code
_entity_poly.pdbx_strand_id
1 'polypeptide(L)'
;MGTIRFSSRDLSAGPASLNPSSSIPTTTSTSITETVNGSHEFKVDGYSLSKGMGIGKYVASDTFYIGGYAWAVYFYPDGKSSEDNASYVSLFIALASEGTDVRALFELTLMDQSGKERHKVHSHFGRALESGPYTLKYRGSMWGYKRFYKRTQLETSDFLKDDTLLIRCCVGVVKSHTEGPKTYTIAVPPSNIGQHFGKLLDSGKGTDVNFEVDGEICASHKIVLAARSPVFRAQLFGPMKDQNTQCIKVEDMEAPVFKVSNCGVVQDICGAIHKCIRGFISQGIDPFYILGCLTRHGGACWFELKMGFHTDGSASACSSRSLCT
;
A
#
# COMPACT_ATOMS: atom_id res chain seq x y z
N MET A 1 -27.68 -30.35 -17.36
CA MET A 1 -27.45 -29.46 -16.20
C MET A 1 -26.00 -29.06 -16.19
N GLY A 2 -25.67 -27.78 -16.37
CA GLY A 2 -24.29 -27.30 -16.29
C GLY A 2 -23.88 -27.07 -14.84
N THR A 3 -22.73 -27.62 -14.42
CA THR A 3 -22.18 -27.39 -13.08
C THR A 3 -21.24 -26.19 -13.12
N ILE A 4 -21.58 -25.11 -12.42
CA ILE A 4 -20.65 -24.00 -12.16
C ILE A 4 -19.88 -24.34 -10.88
N ARG A 5 -18.56 -24.54 -10.99
CA ARG A 5 -17.67 -24.81 -9.85
C ARG A 5 -17.03 -23.51 -9.40
N PHE A 6 -17.35 -23.06 -8.19
CA PHE A 6 -16.60 -22.00 -7.51
C PHE A 6 -15.52 -22.65 -6.64
N SER A 7 -14.25 -22.34 -6.89
CA SER A 7 -13.16 -22.70 -5.98
C SER A 7 -13.14 -21.72 -4.81
N SER A 8 -13.94 -21.99 -3.79
CA SER A 8 -13.82 -21.34 -2.49
C SER A 8 -12.65 -21.97 -1.75
N ARG A 9 -11.46 -21.37 -1.85
CA ARG A 9 -10.49 -21.46 -0.75
C ARG A 9 -10.69 -20.17 0.05
N ASP A 10 -10.95 -20.36 1.33
CA ASP A 10 -11.13 -19.35 2.38
C ASP A 10 -12.52 -18.70 2.52
N LEU A 11 -13.51 -19.49 2.93
CA LEU A 11 -14.64 -19.01 3.74
C LEU A 11 -14.95 -20.01 4.85
N SER A 12 -14.22 -19.90 5.97
CA SER A 12 -14.66 -20.43 7.26
C SER A 12 -14.58 -19.31 8.28
N ALA A 13 -15.71 -18.63 8.50
CA ALA A 13 -15.98 -17.89 9.72
C ALA A 13 -17.48 -18.01 9.99
N GLY A 14 -17.85 -18.78 11.01
CA GLY A 14 -19.22 -18.84 11.51
C GLY A 14 -19.66 -17.48 12.08
N PRO A 15 -20.96 -17.28 12.33
CA PRO A 15 -21.47 -16.02 12.83
C PRO A 15 -20.97 -15.80 14.26
N ALA A 16 -20.01 -14.90 14.43
CA ALA A 16 -19.63 -14.41 15.74
C ALA A 16 -20.75 -13.51 16.27
N SER A 17 -21.30 -13.90 17.41
CA SER A 17 -22.17 -13.06 18.25
C SER A 17 -21.55 -11.67 18.43
N LEU A 18 -22.27 -10.64 17.99
CA LEU A 18 -21.89 -9.23 18.16
C LEU A 18 -22.13 -8.80 19.60
N ASN A 19 -21.13 -8.96 20.46
CA ASN A 19 -21.04 -8.20 21.70
C ASN A 19 -20.46 -6.81 21.38
N PRO A 20 -21.14 -5.70 21.67
CA PRO A 20 -20.60 -4.36 21.50
C PRO A 20 -19.72 -4.03 22.71
N SER A 21 -18.57 -4.69 22.85
CA SER A 21 -17.48 -4.13 23.64
C SER A 21 -16.67 -3.23 22.71
N SER A 22 -16.72 -1.92 22.96
CA SER A 22 -15.90 -0.92 22.28
C SER A 22 -14.42 -1.16 22.61
N SER A 23 -13.82 -2.13 21.95
CA SER A 23 -12.37 -2.32 21.98
C SER A 23 -11.74 -1.21 21.15
N ILE A 24 -10.89 -0.41 21.80
CA ILE A 24 -10.07 0.58 21.12
C ILE A 24 -9.19 -0.19 20.11
N PRO A 25 -9.15 0.22 18.83
CA PRO A 25 -8.31 -0.47 17.86
C PRO A 25 -6.83 -0.26 18.23
N THR A 26 -6.19 -1.33 18.69
CA THR A 26 -4.75 -1.36 18.96
C THR A 26 -3.98 -1.49 17.64
N THR A 27 -3.01 -0.62 17.42
CA THR A 27 -2.06 -0.74 16.31
C THR A 27 -0.68 -1.09 16.85
N THR A 28 0.13 -1.78 16.05
CA THR A 28 1.52 -2.10 16.39
C THR A 28 2.41 -1.87 15.18
N SER A 29 3.68 -1.59 15.42
CA SER A 29 4.72 -1.54 14.39
C SER A 29 6.03 -2.03 14.99
N THR A 30 6.95 -2.49 14.14
CA THR A 30 8.28 -2.94 14.53
C THR A 30 9.31 -2.24 13.67
N SER A 31 10.30 -1.59 14.29
CA SER A 31 11.46 -1.07 13.59
C SER A 31 12.53 -2.16 13.54
N ILE A 32 12.94 -2.53 12.33
CA ILE A 32 14.00 -3.50 12.10
C ILE A 32 15.22 -2.71 11.66
N THR A 33 16.36 -2.97 12.30
CA THR A 33 17.64 -2.38 11.92
C THR A 33 18.61 -3.52 11.66
N GLU A 34 19.13 -3.56 10.45
CA GLU A 34 20.03 -4.60 9.96
C GLU A 34 21.27 -3.99 9.31
N THR A 35 22.25 -4.82 9.02
CA THR A 35 23.49 -4.39 8.37
C THR A 35 23.66 -5.13 7.06
N VAL A 36 23.85 -4.40 5.97
CA VAL A 36 24.24 -4.95 4.67
C VAL A 36 25.76 -4.96 4.59
N ASN A 37 26.33 -6.17 4.67
CA ASN A 37 27.78 -6.37 4.66
C ASN A 37 28.31 -6.62 3.26
N GLY A 38 29.54 -6.18 3.01
CA GLY A 38 30.31 -6.54 1.83
C GLY A 38 31.80 -6.32 2.08
N SER A 39 32.63 -6.81 1.17
CA SER A 39 34.08 -6.63 1.22
C SER A 39 34.65 -6.29 -0.15
N HIS A 40 35.82 -5.65 -0.12
CA HIS A 40 36.59 -5.28 -1.30
C HIS A 40 38.07 -5.57 -1.06
N GLU A 41 38.73 -6.14 -2.06
CA GLU A 41 40.17 -6.38 -2.05
C GLU A 41 40.86 -5.38 -2.98
N PHE A 42 41.83 -4.67 -2.42
CA PHE A 42 42.59 -3.64 -3.09
C PHE A 42 44.06 -4.05 -3.11
N LYS A 43 44.58 -4.33 -4.31
CA LYS A 43 46.00 -4.58 -4.56
C LYS A 43 46.69 -3.25 -4.90
N VAL A 44 47.70 -2.89 -4.12
CA VAL A 44 48.64 -1.81 -4.48
C VAL A 44 49.87 -2.47 -5.06
N ASP A 45 50.03 -2.37 -6.38
CA ASP A 45 51.21 -2.84 -7.10
C ASP A 45 52.20 -1.68 -7.27
N GLY A 46 53.50 -1.95 -7.18
CA GLY A 46 54.53 -0.92 -7.29
C GLY A 46 54.68 -0.04 -6.04
N TYR A 47 54.64 -0.61 -4.83
CA TYR A 47 54.76 0.14 -3.58
C TYR A 47 56.01 1.05 -3.56
N SER A 48 57.14 0.58 -4.06
CA SER A 48 58.40 1.30 -4.16
C SER A 48 58.33 2.60 -4.96
N LEU A 49 57.42 2.67 -5.94
CA LEU A 49 57.13 3.88 -6.72
C LEU A 49 56.10 4.78 -6.04
N SER A 50 55.22 4.19 -5.21
CA SER A 50 54.21 4.93 -4.45
C SER A 50 54.76 5.60 -3.19
N LYS A 51 55.89 5.13 -2.63
CA LYS A 51 56.54 5.78 -1.50
C LYS A 51 57.34 6.99 -1.97
N GLY A 52 57.32 8.08 -1.20
CA GLY A 52 57.94 9.35 -1.59
C GLY A 52 57.06 10.27 -2.44
N MET A 53 55.80 9.92 -2.70
CA MET A 53 54.81 10.81 -3.34
C MET A 53 54.51 12.07 -2.52
N GLY A 54 54.79 12.03 -1.22
CA GLY A 54 54.61 13.13 -0.29
C GLY A 54 53.43 12.93 0.66
N ILE A 55 53.53 13.55 1.83
CA ILE A 55 52.53 13.48 2.90
C ILE A 55 51.17 13.97 2.38
N GLY A 56 50.11 13.23 2.70
CA GLY A 56 48.75 13.53 2.28
C GLY A 56 48.41 13.13 0.84
N LYS A 57 49.37 12.60 0.07
CA LYS A 57 49.11 11.96 -1.22
C LYS A 57 48.75 10.49 -1.02
N TYR A 58 47.86 9.98 -1.86
CA TYR A 58 47.32 8.64 -1.72
C TYR A 58 47.16 7.93 -3.06
N VAL A 59 47.14 6.61 -2.99
CA VAL A 59 46.67 5.71 -4.03
C VAL A 59 45.23 5.32 -3.67
N ALA A 60 44.32 5.44 -4.63
CA ALA A 60 42.92 5.06 -4.45
C ALA A 60 42.63 3.70 -5.07
N SER A 61 41.77 2.91 -4.44
CA SER A 61 41.12 1.77 -5.09
C SER A 61 40.12 2.26 -6.14
N ASP A 62 39.66 1.34 -6.98
CA ASP A 62 38.43 1.58 -7.72
C ASP A 62 37.23 1.69 -6.77
N THR A 63 36.14 2.26 -7.27
CA THR A 63 34.91 2.42 -6.51
C THR A 63 34.14 1.10 -6.45
N PHE A 64 33.65 0.73 -5.27
CA PHE A 64 32.85 -0.47 -5.05
C PHE A 64 31.54 -0.16 -4.32
N TYR A 65 30.54 -1.03 -4.47
CA TYR A 65 29.18 -0.76 -4.02
C TYR A 65 28.75 -1.72 -2.90
N ILE A 66 28.38 -1.17 -1.74
CA ILE A 66 27.87 -1.93 -0.59
C ILE A 66 26.74 -1.14 0.05
N GLY A 67 25.63 -1.82 0.35
CA GLY A 67 24.51 -1.19 1.04
C GLY A 67 23.79 -0.10 0.25
N GLY A 68 24.02 0.00 -1.06
CA GLY A 68 23.47 1.07 -1.91
C GLY A 68 24.33 2.33 -1.99
N TYR A 69 25.53 2.31 -1.40
CA TYR A 69 26.48 3.41 -1.45
C TYR A 69 27.76 2.99 -2.17
N ALA A 70 28.42 3.97 -2.78
CA ALA A 70 29.70 3.78 -3.43
C ALA A 70 30.82 4.14 -2.45
N TRP A 71 31.88 3.34 -2.44
CA TRP A 71 32.99 3.42 -1.49
C TRP A 71 34.32 3.34 -2.22
N ALA A 72 35.37 3.91 -1.64
CA ALA A 72 36.74 3.76 -2.13
C ALA A 72 37.73 3.68 -0.96
N VAL A 73 38.80 2.90 -1.12
CA VAL A 73 39.90 2.78 -0.15
C VAL A 73 41.02 3.72 -0.57
N TYR A 74 41.53 4.51 0.37
CA TYR A 74 42.67 5.41 0.19
C TYR A 74 43.85 4.96 1.03
N PHE A 75 44.94 4.59 0.37
CA PHE A 75 46.21 4.23 0.98
C PHE A 75 47.19 5.38 0.85
N TYR A 76 47.76 5.84 1.98
CA TYR A 76 48.73 6.93 2.05
C TYR A 76 50.11 6.35 2.41
N PRO A 77 51.01 6.12 1.43
CA PRO A 77 52.34 5.55 1.69
C PRO A 77 53.18 6.43 2.62
N ASP A 78 53.05 7.75 2.47
CA ASP A 78 53.79 8.75 3.23
C ASP A 78 53.02 9.31 4.44
N GLY A 79 51.88 8.70 4.77
CA GLY A 79 51.00 9.13 5.85
C GLY A 79 50.04 10.26 5.43
N LYS A 80 48.94 10.41 6.17
CA LYS A 80 47.87 11.38 5.86
C LYS A 80 48.20 12.83 6.26
N SER A 81 48.91 13.03 7.37
CA SER A 81 49.26 14.37 7.89
C SER A 81 50.72 14.44 8.31
N SER A 82 51.24 15.66 8.42
CA SER A 82 52.64 15.93 8.76
C SER A 82 53.02 15.63 10.20
N GLU A 83 52.03 15.39 11.07
CA GLU A 83 52.18 15.12 12.52
C GLU A 83 53.24 14.04 12.82
N ASP A 84 53.35 13.03 11.95
CA ASP A 84 54.21 11.88 12.15
C ASP A 84 55.45 11.86 11.25
N ASN A 85 55.76 12.97 10.55
CA ASN A 85 56.91 13.11 9.65
C ASN A 85 57.05 11.91 8.68
N ALA A 86 55.93 11.47 8.10
CA ALA A 86 55.87 10.27 7.28
C ALA A 86 56.44 9.02 7.98
N SER A 87 56.21 8.78 9.28
CA SER A 87 56.69 7.55 9.94
C SER A 87 55.76 6.34 9.77
N TYR A 88 54.51 6.61 9.39
CA TYR A 88 53.45 5.60 9.28
C TYR A 88 52.83 5.64 7.89
N VAL A 89 52.36 4.47 7.44
CA VAL A 89 51.36 4.42 6.38
C VAL A 89 49.99 4.66 7.00
N SER A 90 49.11 5.31 6.24
CA SER A 90 47.71 5.51 6.65
C SER A 90 46.76 4.80 5.70
N LEU A 91 45.63 4.37 6.24
CA LEU A 91 44.60 3.67 5.47
C LEU A 91 43.22 4.17 5.86
N PHE A 92 42.43 4.54 4.85
CA PHE A 92 41.10 5.10 5.02
C PHE A 92 40.13 4.49 4.01
N ILE A 93 38.86 4.46 4.39
CA ILE A 93 37.73 4.25 3.49
C ILE A 93 36.94 5.55 3.40
N ALA A 94 36.55 5.93 2.19
CA ALA A 94 35.79 7.12 1.88
C ALA A 94 34.43 6.76 1.28
N LEU A 95 33.41 7.54 1.62
CA LEU A 95 32.12 7.53 0.93
C LEU A 95 32.29 8.24 -0.43
N ALA A 96 32.16 7.51 -1.52
CA ALA A 96 32.38 8.01 -2.88
C ALA A 96 31.10 8.47 -3.58
N SER A 97 29.92 8.02 -3.13
CA SER A 97 28.61 8.50 -3.60
C SER A 97 28.10 9.68 -2.78
N GLU A 98 27.09 10.37 -3.31
CA GLU A 98 26.27 11.26 -2.49
C GLU A 98 25.55 10.46 -1.40
N GLY A 99 25.42 11.07 -0.22
CA GLY A 99 24.77 10.45 0.93
C GLY A 99 24.93 11.33 2.16
N THR A 100 23.87 11.46 2.95
CA THR A 100 23.86 12.20 4.22
C THR A 100 23.70 11.23 5.37
N ASP A 101 24.54 11.38 6.39
CA ASP A 101 24.50 10.59 7.63
C ASP A 101 24.46 9.07 7.41
N VAL A 102 25.27 8.57 6.48
CA VAL A 102 25.42 7.13 6.21
C VAL A 102 26.08 6.45 7.41
N ARG A 103 25.33 5.58 8.09
CA ARG A 103 25.86 4.80 9.22
C ARG A 103 26.48 3.50 8.74
N ALA A 104 27.73 3.25 9.10
CA ALA A 104 28.44 2.05 8.69
C ALA A 104 29.46 1.55 9.72
N LEU A 105 29.69 0.24 9.71
CA LEU A 105 30.76 -0.47 10.39
C LEU A 105 31.90 -0.72 9.40
N PHE A 106 33.14 -0.70 9.89
CA PHE A 106 34.31 -0.85 9.04
C PHE A 106 35.31 -1.84 9.62
N GLU A 107 35.98 -2.55 8.72
CA GLU A 107 37.19 -3.30 8.98
C GLU A 107 38.20 -3.00 7.89
N LEU A 108 39.43 -2.70 8.32
CA LEU A 108 40.57 -2.50 7.44
C LEU A 108 41.63 -3.52 7.80
N THR A 109 42.01 -4.31 6.81
CA THR A 109 42.92 -5.44 6.98
C THR A 109 44.04 -5.34 5.98
N LEU A 110 45.27 -5.40 6.49
CA LEU A 110 46.45 -5.62 5.65
C LEU A 110 46.79 -7.11 5.69
N MET A 111 46.77 -7.72 4.51
CA MET A 111 46.83 -9.17 4.34
C MET A 111 48.27 -9.68 4.44
N ASP A 112 48.43 -10.81 5.11
CA ASP A 112 49.70 -11.53 5.24
C ASP A 112 49.94 -12.32 3.96
N GLN A 113 51.13 -12.19 3.39
CA GLN A 113 51.51 -12.86 2.13
C GLN A 113 52.52 -14.00 2.35
N SER A 114 52.82 -14.35 3.61
CA SER A 114 53.64 -15.51 3.96
C SER A 114 52.89 -16.84 3.96
N GLY A 115 51.55 -16.80 3.93
CA GLY A 115 50.69 -17.98 4.05
C GLY A 115 50.43 -18.43 5.49
N LYS A 116 50.79 -17.61 6.49
CA LYS A 116 50.57 -17.88 7.92
C LYS A 116 49.27 -17.26 8.45
N GLU A 117 48.54 -16.54 7.60
CA GLU A 117 47.25 -15.87 7.90
C GLU A 117 47.32 -14.85 9.06
N ARG A 118 48.51 -14.28 9.30
CA ARG A 118 48.75 -13.31 10.39
C ARG A 118 48.42 -11.88 9.98
N HIS A 119 47.17 -11.64 9.59
CA HIS A 119 46.73 -10.34 9.08
C HIS A 119 46.80 -9.23 10.14
N LYS A 120 47.12 -8.00 9.71
CA LYS A 120 46.95 -6.82 10.55
C LYS A 120 45.53 -6.30 10.38
N VAL A 121 44.67 -6.60 11.34
CA VAL A 121 43.25 -6.22 11.33
C VAL A 121 42.98 -5.02 12.24
N HIS A 122 42.12 -4.11 11.81
CA HIS A 122 41.42 -3.16 12.67
C HIS A 122 39.92 -3.21 12.35
N SER A 123 39.13 -3.73 13.29
CA SER A 123 37.70 -4.01 13.08
C SER A 123 36.81 -3.33 14.12
N HIS A 124 35.67 -2.83 13.64
CA HIS A 124 34.57 -2.32 14.47
C HIS A 124 33.34 -3.23 14.50
N PHE A 125 33.30 -4.30 13.70
CA PHE A 125 32.16 -5.22 13.67
C PHE A 125 31.90 -5.91 15.02
N GLY A 126 32.96 -6.18 15.81
CA GLY A 126 32.84 -6.79 17.14
C GLY A 126 32.53 -5.83 18.29
N ARG A 127 32.50 -4.51 18.06
CA ARG A 127 32.32 -3.46 19.10
C ARG A 127 31.03 -2.65 18.94
N ALA A 128 30.07 -3.18 18.19
CA ALA A 128 28.84 -2.47 17.85
C ALA A 128 28.05 -1.99 19.08
N LEU A 129 28.05 -2.74 20.19
CA LEU A 129 27.33 -2.37 21.42
C LEU A 129 28.03 -1.27 22.23
N GLU A 130 29.35 -1.12 22.09
CA GLU A 130 30.15 -0.16 22.88
C GLU A 130 30.31 1.18 22.17
N SER A 131 30.57 1.16 20.85
CA SER A 131 30.91 2.37 20.08
C SER A 131 29.91 2.69 18.96
N GLY A 132 29.01 1.76 18.63
CA GLY A 132 28.06 1.92 17.53
C GLY A 132 28.73 2.02 16.15
N PRO A 133 27.91 2.13 15.08
CA PRO A 133 28.39 2.43 13.73
C PRO A 133 28.86 3.89 13.61
N TYR A 134 29.81 4.14 12.71
CA TYR A 134 30.25 5.48 12.36
C TYR A 134 29.30 6.14 11.38
N THR A 135 29.09 7.45 11.52
CA THR A 135 28.26 8.25 10.61
C THR A 135 29.13 9.07 9.66
N LEU A 136 29.04 8.80 8.36
CA LEU A 136 29.67 9.60 7.30
C LEU A 136 28.66 10.61 6.76
N LYS A 137 28.99 11.90 6.86
CA LYS A 137 28.03 12.98 6.70
C LYS A 137 27.78 13.40 5.24
N TYR A 138 28.76 13.24 4.38
CA TYR A 138 28.71 13.72 2.99
C TYR A 138 29.74 12.98 2.12
N ARG A 139 29.63 13.11 0.79
CA ARG A 139 30.59 12.55 -0.17
C ARG A 139 32.02 13.04 0.11
N GLY A 140 32.96 12.10 0.21
CA GLY A 140 34.35 12.38 0.56
C GLY A 140 34.62 12.37 2.05
N SER A 141 33.59 12.28 2.91
CA SER A 141 33.78 11.89 4.30
C SER A 141 34.48 10.54 4.36
N MET A 142 35.45 10.41 5.27
CA MET A 142 36.28 9.22 5.37
C MET A 142 36.50 8.80 6.81
N TRP A 143 36.70 7.50 6.98
CA TRP A 143 37.04 6.87 8.24
C TRP A 143 38.29 6.00 8.07
N GLY A 144 39.16 5.92 9.07
CA GLY A 144 40.38 5.13 9.00
C GLY A 144 41.42 5.54 10.04
N TYR A 145 42.66 5.09 9.82
CA TYR A 145 43.74 5.26 10.80
C TYR A 145 44.92 6.02 10.19
N LYS A 146 45.26 7.16 10.80
CA LYS A 146 46.47 7.92 10.46
C LYS A 146 47.75 7.09 10.70
N ARG A 147 47.79 6.35 11.81
CA ARG A 147 48.93 5.48 12.19
C ARG A 147 48.55 4.02 12.01
N PHE A 148 48.20 3.62 10.78
CA PHE A 148 47.72 2.26 10.52
C PHE A 148 48.81 1.22 10.75
N TYR A 149 50.01 1.47 10.20
CA TYR A 149 51.19 0.63 10.42
C TYR A 149 52.48 1.45 10.24
N LYS A 150 53.54 1.10 11.00
CA LYS A 150 54.81 1.82 10.92
C LYS A 150 55.51 1.47 9.61
N ARG A 151 55.99 2.46 8.84
CA ARG A 151 56.54 2.21 7.50
C ARG A 151 57.75 1.28 7.54
N THR A 152 58.69 1.53 8.44
CA THR A 152 59.90 0.70 8.58
C THR A 152 59.59 -0.76 8.93
N GLN A 153 58.46 -1.01 9.61
CA GLN A 153 58.00 -2.38 9.91
C GLN A 153 57.27 -2.97 8.71
N LEU A 154 56.50 -2.16 7.96
CA LEU A 154 55.83 -2.61 6.75
C LEU A 154 56.84 -3.15 5.73
N GLU A 155 57.88 -2.36 5.46
CA GLU A 155 58.88 -2.65 4.42
C GLU A 155 59.72 -3.89 4.73
N THR A 156 59.75 -4.35 5.98
CA THR A 156 60.47 -5.55 6.42
C THR A 156 59.54 -6.71 6.78
N SER A 157 58.23 -6.55 6.58
CA SER A 157 57.21 -7.54 6.96
C SER A 157 56.75 -8.42 5.80
N ASP A 158 56.11 -9.53 6.13
CA ASP A 158 55.41 -10.42 5.20
C ASP A 158 54.15 -9.78 4.57
N PHE A 159 53.81 -8.54 4.91
CA PHE A 159 52.69 -7.81 4.32
C PHE A 159 53.04 -7.16 2.98
N LEU A 160 54.32 -6.87 2.73
CA LEU A 160 54.84 -6.34 1.46
C LEU A 160 55.67 -7.43 0.79
N LYS A 161 55.20 -7.94 -0.35
CA LYS A 161 55.88 -9.00 -1.09
C LYS A 161 55.81 -8.70 -2.58
N ASP A 162 56.92 -8.90 -3.28
CA ASP A 162 57.02 -8.63 -4.72
C ASP A 162 56.53 -7.21 -5.09
N ASP A 163 56.93 -6.22 -4.28
CA ASP A 163 56.52 -4.81 -4.36
C ASP A 163 55.00 -4.56 -4.31
N THR A 164 54.24 -5.53 -3.81
CA THR A 164 52.78 -5.50 -3.73
C THR A 164 52.28 -5.51 -2.28
N LEU A 165 51.26 -4.69 -2.01
CA LEU A 165 50.43 -4.79 -0.80
C LEU A 165 49.03 -5.29 -1.16
N LEU A 166 48.46 -6.13 -0.29
CA LEU A 166 47.07 -6.59 -0.38
C LEU A 166 46.27 -6.06 0.80
N ILE A 167 45.27 -5.25 0.51
CA ILE A 167 44.41 -4.62 1.50
C ILE A 167 42.99 -5.16 1.32
N ARG A 168 42.39 -5.67 2.39
CA ARG A 168 40.97 -6.03 2.41
C ARG A 168 40.21 -5.02 3.25
N CYS A 169 39.10 -4.51 2.72
CA CYS A 169 38.18 -3.65 3.43
C CYS A 169 36.81 -4.31 3.53
N CYS A 170 36.24 -4.40 4.73
CA CYS A 170 34.85 -4.83 4.93
C CYS A 170 34.00 -3.64 5.39
N VAL A 171 32.80 -3.52 4.84
CA VAL A 171 31.84 -2.45 5.15
C VAL A 171 30.52 -3.07 5.52
N GLY A 172 29.93 -2.62 6.62
CA GLY A 172 28.61 -2.99 7.08
C GLY A 172 27.71 -1.77 7.12
N VAL A 173 26.87 -1.57 6.11
CA VAL A 173 25.97 -0.40 6.05
C VAL A 173 24.71 -0.67 6.84
N VAL A 174 24.41 0.19 7.81
CA VAL A 174 23.22 0.04 8.67
C VAL A 174 22.00 0.58 7.93
N LYS A 175 20.97 -0.27 7.80
CA LYS A 175 19.67 0.07 7.24
C LYS A 175 18.58 -0.15 8.26
N SER A 176 17.56 0.71 8.24
CA SER A 176 16.39 0.58 9.10
C SER A 176 15.13 0.67 8.24
N HIS A 177 14.18 -0.21 8.50
CA HIS A 177 12.83 -0.12 7.94
C HIS A 177 11.79 -0.42 9.01
N THR A 178 10.60 0.12 8.84
CA THR A 178 9.48 -0.09 9.76
C THR A 178 8.47 -1.03 9.12
N GLU A 179 8.16 -2.11 9.81
CA GLU A 179 7.12 -3.04 9.42
C GLU A 179 5.87 -2.78 10.26
N GLY A 180 4.74 -2.62 9.58
CA GLY A 180 3.41 -2.54 10.17
C GLY A 180 2.52 -3.67 9.65
N PRO A 181 1.34 -3.89 10.26
CA PRO A 181 0.39 -4.88 9.76
C PRO A 181 0.06 -4.60 8.29
N LYS A 182 0.24 -5.62 7.43
CA LYS A 182 -0.07 -5.55 6.00
C LYS A 182 -1.58 -5.28 5.82
N THR A 183 -1.96 -4.03 5.61
CA THR A 183 -3.34 -3.64 5.28
C THR A 183 -3.60 -3.95 3.80
N TYR A 184 -4.20 -5.11 3.52
CA TYR A 184 -4.70 -5.40 2.19
C TYR A 184 -5.88 -4.50 1.87
N THR A 185 -5.65 -3.49 1.02
CA THR A 185 -6.73 -2.65 0.50
C THR A 185 -7.17 -3.23 -0.84
N ILE A 186 -8.23 -4.04 -0.83
CA ILE A 186 -8.84 -4.52 -2.06
C ILE A 186 -9.68 -3.38 -2.62
N ALA A 187 -9.27 -2.84 -3.77
CA ALA A 187 -10.06 -1.84 -4.48
C ALA A 187 -11.33 -2.51 -5.01
N VAL A 188 -12.46 -2.31 -4.34
CA VAL A 188 -13.77 -2.78 -4.79
C VAL A 188 -14.30 -1.79 -5.83
N PRO A 189 -14.47 -2.18 -7.11
CA PRO A 189 -15.01 -1.28 -8.11
C PRO A 189 -16.46 -0.88 -7.76
N PRO A 190 -16.91 0.30 -8.20
CA PRO A 190 -18.31 0.70 -8.04
C PRO A 190 -19.25 -0.35 -8.64
N SER A 191 -20.32 -0.69 -7.94
CA SER A 191 -21.31 -1.65 -8.44
C SER A 191 -21.99 -1.12 -9.70
N ASN A 192 -22.04 -1.95 -10.74
CA ASN A 192 -22.74 -1.68 -12.00
C ASN A 192 -24.04 -2.49 -12.15
N ILE A 193 -24.54 -3.08 -11.06
CA ILE A 193 -25.70 -3.97 -11.10
C ILE A 193 -26.97 -3.28 -11.63
N GLY A 194 -27.15 -1.98 -11.37
CA GLY A 194 -28.28 -1.19 -11.89
C GLY A 194 -28.27 -1.11 -13.42
N GLN A 195 -27.10 -0.99 -14.05
CA GLN A 195 -26.97 -1.01 -15.51
C GLN A 195 -27.31 -2.39 -16.09
N HIS A 196 -26.94 -3.47 -15.39
CA HIS A 196 -27.26 -4.82 -15.82
C HIS A 196 -28.77 -5.10 -15.74
N PHE A 197 -29.44 -4.63 -14.69
CA PHE A 197 -30.90 -4.73 -14.59
C PHE A 197 -31.62 -3.82 -15.58
N GLY A 198 -31.12 -2.61 -15.85
CA GLY A 198 -31.64 -1.76 -16.93
C GLY A 198 -31.60 -2.45 -18.29
N LYS A 199 -30.44 -3.02 -18.66
CA LYS A 199 -30.29 -3.83 -19.88
C LYS A 199 -31.24 -5.03 -19.91
N LEU A 200 -31.48 -5.67 -18.76
CA LEU A 200 -32.40 -6.80 -18.67
C LEU A 200 -33.84 -6.36 -18.99
N LEU A 201 -34.27 -5.22 -18.44
CA LEU A 201 -35.58 -4.62 -18.74
C LEU A 201 -35.70 -4.23 -20.22
N ASP A 202 -34.73 -3.49 -20.76
CA ASP A 202 -34.72 -3.05 -22.16
C ASP A 202 -34.76 -4.22 -23.15
N SER A 203 -34.09 -5.32 -22.80
CA SER A 203 -34.05 -6.51 -23.65
C SER A 203 -35.34 -7.34 -23.66
N GLY A 204 -36.23 -7.12 -22.68
CA GLY A 204 -37.44 -7.93 -22.48
C GLY A 204 -37.17 -9.41 -22.16
N LYS A 205 -35.91 -9.82 -21.92
CA LYS A 205 -35.58 -11.22 -21.69
C LYS A 205 -36.10 -11.69 -20.33
N GLY A 206 -36.90 -12.76 -20.33
CA GLY A 206 -37.42 -13.38 -19.11
C GLY A 206 -38.49 -12.57 -18.38
N THR A 207 -39.13 -11.60 -19.06
CA THR A 207 -40.30 -10.88 -18.52
C THR A 207 -41.45 -11.85 -18.30
N ASP A 208 -42.14 -11.69 -17.18
CA ASP A 208 -43.17 -12.61 -16.70
C ASP A 208 -44.47 -11.87 -16.29
N VAL A 209 -44.53 -10.55 -16.52
CA VAL A 209 -45.73 -9.70 -16.42
C VAL A 209 -45.74 -8.65 -17.52
N ASN A 210 -46.93 -8.31 -18.00
CA ASN A 210 -47.19 -7.17 -18.87
C ASN A 210 -48.05 -6.13 -18.15
N PHE A 211 -47.78 -4.84 -18.40
CA PHE A 211 -48.61 -3.74 -17.96
C PHE A 211 -49.23 -3.05 -19.18
N GLU A 212 -50.55 -2.94 -19.20
CA GLU A 212 -51.25 -2.15 -20.21
C GLU A 212 -51.46 -0.74 -19.65
N VAL A 213 -50.85 0.25 -20.29
CA VAL A 213 -50.82 1.65 -19.85
C VAL A 213 -51.14 2.52 -21.04
N ASP A 214 -52.27 3.22 -21.02
CA ASP A 214 -52.73 4.09 -22.12
C ASP A 214 -52.75 3.37 -23.49
N GLY A 215 -53.15 2.10 -23.50
CA GLY A 215 -53.17 1.26 -24.71
C GLY A 215 -51.79 0.71 -25.14
N GLU A 216 -50.70 1.06 -24.45
CA GLU A 216 -49.37 0.49 -24.68
C GLU A 216 -49.07 -0.68 -23.74
N ILE A 217 -48.38 -1.70 -24.24
CA ILE A 217 -47.97 -2.86 -23.44
C ILE A 217 -46.49 -2.72 -23.02
N CYS A 218 -46.24 -2.76 -21.72
CA CYS A 218 -44.92 -2.73 -21.10
C CYS A 218 -44.62 -4.06 -20.41
N ALA A 219 -43.71 -4.85 -20.96
CA ALA A 219 -43.23 -6.08 -20.34
C ALA A 219 -42.25 -5.79 -19.19
N SER A 220 -42.33 -6.54 -18.09
CA SER A 220 -41.46 -6.35 -16.92
C SER A 220 -41.26 -7.67 -16.13
N HIS A 221 -40.48 -7.60 -15.05
CA HIS A 221 -40.07 -8.74 -14.23
C HIS A 221 -40.70 -8.65 -12.83
N LYS A 222 -41.61 -9.57 -12.50
CA LYS A 222 -42.36 -9.60 -11.23
C LYS A 222 -41.45 -9.53 -10.02
N ILE A 223 -40.37 -10.31 -10.02
CA ILE A 223 -39.44 -10.38 -8.88
C ILE A 223 -38.69 -9.07 -8.67
N VAL A 224 -38.34 -8.37 -9.75
CA VAL A 224 -37.63 -7.09 -9.68
C VAL A 224 -38.57 -6.01 -9.14
N LEU A 225 -39.79 -5.94 -9.68
CA LEU A 225 -40.84 -5.02 -9.22
C LEU A 225 -41.22 -5.27 -7.76
N ALA A 226 -41.44 -6.52 -7.37
CA ALA A 226 -41.83 -6.89 -6.02
C ALA A 226 -40.70 -6.73 -4.98
N ALA A 227 -39.43 -6.83 -5.40
CA ALA A 227 -38.30 -6.52 -4.53
C ALA A 227 -38.19 -5.02 -4.23
N ARG A 228 -38.73 -4.16 -5.10
CA ARG A 228 -38.52 -2.71 -5.08
C ARG A 228 -39.75 -1.90 -4.77
N SER A 229 -40.95 -2.48 -4.87
CA SER A 229 -42.22 -1.83 -4.56
C SER A 229 -43.11 -2.76 -3.73
N PRO A 230 -43.43 -2.39 -2.47
CA PRO A 230 -44.40 -3.11 -1.66
C PRO A 230 -45.78 -3.22 -2.32
N VAL A 231 -46.16 -2.21 -3.11
CA VAL A 231 -47.42 -2.20 -3.87
C VAL A 231 -47.40 -3.29 -4.94
N PHE A 232 -46.34 -3.35 -5.76
CA PHE A 232 -46.21 -4.44 -6.74
C PHE A 232 -46.04 -5.79 -6.06
N ARG A 233 -45.35 -5.86 -4.91
CA ARG A 233 -45.23 -7.09 -4.13
C ARG A 233 -46.60 -7.62 -3.69
N ALA A 234 -47.45 -6.74 -3.15
CA ALA A 234 -48.80 -7.08 -2.73
C ALA A 234 -49.69 -7.46 -3.93
N GLN A 235 -49.61 -6.72 -5.04
CA GLN A 235 -50.41 -6.99 -6.23
C GLN A 235 -50.00 -8.29 -6.95
N LEU A 236 -48.71 -8.62 -6.98
CA LEU A 236 -48.18 -9.76 -7.73
C LEU A 236 -48.12 -11.05 -6.91
N PHE A 237 -47.84 -10.94 -5.60
CA PHE A 237 -47.57 -12.07 -4.70
C PHE A 237 -48.41 -12.06 -3.42
N GLY A 238 -49.21 -11.02 -3.17
CA GLY A 238 -50.04 -10.90 -1.98
C GLY A 238 -51.46 -11.46 -2.16
N PRO A 239 -52.29 -11.38 -1.12
CA PRO A 239 -53.68 -11.88 -1.15
C PRO A 239 -54.61 -11.09 -2.08
N MET A 240 -54.20 -9.90 -2.53
CA MET A 240 -54.91 -9.06 -3.51
C MET A 240 -54.57 -9.41 -4.97
N LYS A 241 -53.90 -10.54 -5.20
CA LYS A 241 -53.46 -10.98 -6.51
C LYS A 241 -54.67 -11.27 -7.42
N ASP A 242 -54.79 -10.53 -8.52
CA ASP A 242 -55.78 -10.81 -9.55
C ASP A 242 -55.60 -12.20 -10.17
N GLN A 243 -56.70 -12.81 -10.60
CA GLN A 243 -56.68 -14.14 -11.23
C GLN A 243 -55.83 -14.17 -12.51
N ASN A 244 -55.67 -13.01 -13.19
CA ASN A 244 -54.82 -12.85 -14.37
C ASN A 244 -53.63 -11.91 -14.13
N THR A 245 -52.59 -12.40 -13.45
CA THR A 245 -51.33 -11.64 -13.25
C THR A 245 -50.40 -11.56 -14.46
N GLN A 246 -50.86 -11.95 -15.66
CA GLN A 246 -50.05 -11.85 -16.87
C GLN A 246 -50.20 -10.49 -17.55
N CYS A 247 -51.33 -9.81 -17.38
CA CYS A 247 -51.57 -8.45 -17.87
C CYS A 247 -52.25 -7.60 -16.79
N ILE A 248 -51.60 -6.52 -16.35
CA ILE A 248 -52.11 -5.61 -15.32
C ILE A 248 -52.38 -4.26 -15.96
N LYS A 249 -53.62 -3.78 -15.89
CA LYS A 249 -53.99 -2.48 -16.45
C LYS A 249 -53.66 -1.36 -15.47
N VAL A 250 -53.05 -0.27 -15.97
CA VAL A 250 -52.74 0.94 -15.20
C VAL A 250 -53.53 2.10 -15.83
N GLU A 251 -54.56 2.56 -15.14
CA GLU A 251 -55.50 3.56 -15.67
C GLU A 251 -55.10 5.01 -15.31
N ASP A 252 -54.35 5.19 -14.23
CA ASP A 252 -54.00 6.53 -13.68
C ASP A 252 -52.61 7.03 -14.09
N MET A 253 -52.03 6.51 -15.18
CA MET A 253 -50.66 6.87 -15.59
C MET A 253 -50.49 6.89 -17.12
N GLU A 254 -49.78 7.89 -17.62
CA GLU A 254 -49.36 7.96 -19.03
C GLU A 254 -48.19 6.98 -19.29
N ALA A 255 -48.16 6.34 -20.47
CA ALA A 255 -47.15 5.32 -20.81
C ALA A 255 -45.68 5.80 -20.69
N PRO A 256 -45.29 7.03 -21.09
CA PRO A 256 -43.93 7.53 -20.91
C PRO A 256 -43.53 7.64 -19.43
N VAL A 257 -44.46 8.07 -18.56
CA VAL A 257 -44.25 8.19 -17.12
C VAL A 257 -44.07 6.82 -16.49
N PHE A 258 -44.88 5.84 -16.92
CA PHE A 258 -44.77 4.47 -16.45
C PHE A 258 -43.43 3.82 -16.85
N LYS A 259 -42.95 4.05 -18.09
CA LYS A 259 -41.66 3.55 -18.56
C LYS A 259 -40.49 4.12 -17.75
N VAL A 260 -40.51 5.41 -17.43
CA VAL A 260 -39.49 6.04 -16.57
C VAL A 260 -39.56 5.51 -15.14
N SER A 261 -40.77 5.35 -14.57
CA SER A 261 -40.97 4.78 -13.24
C SER A 261 -40.46 3.33 -13.16
N ASN A 262 -40.81 2.49 -14.13
CA ASN A 262 -40.36 1.10 -14.23
C ASN A 262 -38.83 1.01 -14.39
N CYS A 263 -38.25 1.88 -15.21
CA CYS A 263 -36.81 2.00 -15.36
C CYS A 263 -36.13 2.42 -14.04
N GLY A 264 -36.69 3.40 -13.32
CA GLY A 264 -36.22 3.81 -12.00
C GLY A 264 -36.29 2.68 -10.96
N VAL A 265 -37.41 1.94 -10.91
CA VAL A 265 -37.58 0.78 -10.02
C VAL A 265 -36.51 -0.30 -10.28
N VAL A 266 -36.14 -0.50 -11.55
CA VAL A 266 -35.18 -1.51 -12.00
C VAL A 266 -33.72 -1.03 -11.88
N GLN A 267 -33.43 0.25 -12.09
CA GLN A 267 -32.08 0.82 -12.01
C GLN A 267 -31.67 1.19 -10.57
N ASP A 268 -32.62 1.52 -9.69
CA ASP A 268 -32.35 1.87 -8.28
C ASP A 268 -32.04 0.67 -7.36
N ILE A 269 -31.89 -0.53 -7.92
CA ILE A 269 -31.47 -1.73 -7.18
C ILE A 269 -30.10 -1.52 -6.51
N CYS A 270 -29.33 -0.49 -6.90
CA CYS A 270 -28.05 -0.17 -6.27
C CYS A 270 -27.91 1.25 -5.66
N GLY A 271 -28.92 2.12 -5.77
CA GLY A 271 -28.76 3.54 -5.43
C GLY A 271 -29.21 3.94 -4.02
N ALA A 272 -30.39 3.48 -3.59
CA ALA A 272 -31.02 3.99 -2.37
C ALA A 272 -30.49 3.33 -1.08
N ILE A 273 -30.06 2.07 -1.14
CA ILE A 273 -29.67 1.31 0.06
C ILE A 273 -28.28 1.72 0.57
N HIS A 274 -27.33 2.04 -0.31
CA HIS A 274 -25.95 2.35 0.11
C HIS A 274 -25.78 3.78 0.66
N LYS A 275 -26.60 4.74 0.20
CA LYS A 275 -26.60 6.12 0.74
C LYS A 275 -27.42 6.26 2.03
N CYS A 276 -28.55 5.56 2.15
CA CYS A 276 -29.38 5.61 3.37
C CYS A 276 -28.70 4.87 4.54
N ILE A 277 -28.15 3.67 4.31
CA ILE A 277 -27.53 2.88 5.41
C ILE A 277 -26.27 3.55 5.97
N ARG A 278 -25.44 4.20 5.14
CA ARG A 278 -24.25 4.92 5.62
C ARG A 278 -24.58 6.20 6.40
N GLY A 279 -25.72 6.84 6.14
CA GLY A 279 -26.17 8.01 6.89
C GLY A 279 -26.83 7.67 8.23
N PHE A 280 -27.58 6.57 8.30
CA PHE A 280 -28.39 6.23 9.48
C PHE A 280 -27.68 5.37 10.53
N ILE A 281 -26.63 4.60 10.18
CA ILE A 281 -25.76 3.93 11.18
C ILE A 281 -24.98 4.96 12.03
N SER A 282 -24.77 6.17 11.52
CA SER A 282 -24.18 7.29 12.28
C SER A 282 -25.13 7.88 13.35
N GLN A 283 -26.43 7.58 13.32
CA GLN A 283 -27.43 8.23 14.18
C GLN A 283 -28.38 7.26 14.90
N GLY A 284 -28.31 5.95 14.66
CA GLY A 284 -28.99 4.94 15.48
C GLY A 284 -30.52 4.91 15.37
N ILE A 285 -31.10 5.23 14.21
CA ILE A 285 -32.56 5.28 13.99
C ILE A 285 -32.98 4.20 12.98
N ASP A 286 -33.99 3.40 13.34
CA ASP A 286 -34.60 2.36 12.48
C ASP A 286 -35.80 2.92 11.69
N PRO A 287 -35.82 2.85 10.35
CA PRO A 287 -36.92 3.37 9.53
C PRO A 287 -38.02 2.32 9.29
N PHE A 288 -39.30 2.70 9.52
CA PHE A 288 -40.42 1.74 9.44
C PHE A 288 -41.22 1.72 8.13
N TYR A 289 -41.38 2.81 7.35
CA TYR A 289 -42.01 2.74 6.01
C TYR A 289 -41.61 3.88 5.06
N ILE A 290 -41.56 3.56 3.75
CA ILE A 290 -41.35 4.50 2.64
C ILE A 290 -42.65 4.58 1.82
N LEU A 291 -43.23 5.78 1.68
CA LEU A 291 -44.33 6.04 0.75
C LEU A 291 -43.89 7.10 -0.26
N GLY A 292 -43.93 6.75 -1.54
CA GLY A 292 -43.66 7.67 -2.65
C GLY A 292 -44.98 8.17 -3.25
N CYS A 293 -45.11 9.49 -3.46
CA CYS A 293 -46.18 10.08 -4.27
C CYS A 293 -45.58 10.89 -5.42
N LEU A 294 -46.21 10.80 -6.60
CA LEU A 294 -45.97 11.74 -7.69
C LEU A 294 -46.88 12.96 -7.54
N THR A 295 -46.31 14.16 -7.62
CA THR A 295 -47.10 15.41 -7.68
C THR A 295 -46.68 16.23 -8.89
N ARG A 296 -47.66 16.82 -9.57
CA ARG A 296 -47.46 17.67 -10.75
C ARG A 296 -47.57 19.12 -10.32
N HIS A 297 -46.50 19.89 -10.47
CA HIS A 297 -46.50 21.32 -10.19
C HIS A 297 -45.76 22.05 -11.33
N GLY A 298 -46.44 22.99 -12.00
CA GLY A 298 -45.83 23.83 -13.03
C GLY A 298 -45.32 23.10 -14.28
N GLY A 299 -45.96 21.99 -14.68
CA GLY A 299 -45.57 21.23 -15.89
C GLY A 299 -44.44 20.22 -15.70
N ALA A 300 -43.84 20.11 -14.52
CA ALA A 300 -42.85 19.09 -14.17
C ALA A 300 -43.45 18.01 -13.23
N CYS A 301 -43.06 16.75 -13.43
CA CYS A 301 -43.37 15.63 -12.53
C CYS A 301 -42.29 15.50 -11.45
N TRP A 302 -42.72 15.49 -10.19
CA TRP A 302 -41.83 15.35 -9.03
C TRP A 302 -42.07 14.02 -8.34
N PHE A 303 -41.00 13.29 -8.04
CA PHE A 303 -41.05 12.14 -7.12
C PHE A 303 -40.77 12.65 -5.71
N GLU A 304 -41.78 12.58 -4.84
CA GLU A 304 -41.67 13.00 -3.44
C GLU A 304 -41.65 11.78 -2.53
N LEU A 305 -40.52 11.58 -1.84
CA LEU A 305 -40.34 10.56 -0.81
C LEU A 305 -40.76 11.15 0.54
N LYS A 306 -41.85 10.64 1.13
CA LYS A 306 -42.25 10.99 2.50
C LYS A 306 -41.93 9.83 3.44
N MET A 307 -41.16 10.12 4.48
CA MET A 307 -40.95 9.21 5.61
C MET A 307 -41.69 9.74 6.85
N GLY A 308 -42.44 8.86 7.51
CA GLY A 308 -43.12 9.15 8.77
C GLY A 308 -42.37 8.55 9.96
N PHE A 309 -42.32 9.30 11.06
CA PHE A 309 -41.73 8.87 12.34
C PHE A 309 -42.82 8.78 13.42
N HIS A 310 -42.68 7.86 14.37
CA HIS A 310 -43.41 7.92 15.65
C HIS A 310 -42.43 8.38 16.73
N THR A 311 -42.61 9.62 17.18
CA THR A 311 -42.06 10.09 18.46
C THR A 311 -43.24 10.34 19.37
N ASP A 312 -43.15 9.87 20.62
CA ASP A 312 -44.18 10.00 21.65
C ASP A 312 -45.00 11.29 21.51
N GLY A 313 -46.23 11.15 21.02
CA GLY A 313 -47.24 12.22 20.96
C GLY A 313 -47.26 13.15 19.74
N SER A 314 -46.36 13.07 18.74
CA SER A 314 -46.55 13.85 17.50
C SER A 314 -45.91 13.23 16.25
N ALA A 315 -46.63 13.26 15.13
CA ALA A 315 -46.14 12.84 13.83
C ALA A 315 -45.43 14.00 13.12
N SER A 316 -44.15 13.82 12.78
CA SER A 316 -43.42 14.72 11.89
C SER A 316 -43.03 13.98 10.60
N ALA A 317 -43.02 14.71 9.47
CA ALA A 317 -42.71 14.17 8.15
C ALA A 317 -41.53 14.93 7.55
N CYS A 318 -40.57 14.21 6.97
CA CYS A 318 -39.46 14.79 6.20
C CYS A 318 -39.64 14.43 4.72
N SER A 319 -39.51 15.42 3.83
CA SER A 319 -39.70 15.29 2.38
C SER A 319 -38.39 15.52 1.63
N SER A 320 -38.08 14.63 0.68
CA SER A 320 -37.02 14.82 -0.31
C SER A 320 -37.65 14.83 -1.71
N ARG A 321 -37.32 15.86 -2.52
CA ARG A 321 -37.82 16.05 -3.88
C ARG A 321 -36.73 15.79 -4.89
N SER A 322 -37.02 14.92 -5.85
CA SER A 322 -36.16 14.64 -7.00
C SER A 322 -36.89 15.06 -8.27
N LEU A 323 -36.20 15.76 -9.18
CA LEU A 323 -36.75 16.07 -10.50
C LEU A 323 -36.76 14.77 -11.34
N CYS A 324 -37.90 14.35 -11.87
CA CYS A 324 -37.90 13.34 -12.92
C CYS A 324 -37.58 14.04 -14.24
N THR A 325 -36.33 13.93 -14.70
CA THR A 325 -35.92 14.29 -16.08
C THR A 325 -36.27 13.18 -17.05
#